data_AF-U9TN87-F1
#
_entry.id   AF-U9TN87-F1
#
_cell.length_a   1.000
_cell.length_b   1.000
_cell.length_c   1.000
_cell.angle_alpha   90.00
_cell.angle_beta   90.00
_cell.angle_gamma   90.00
#
_symmetry.space_group_name_H-M   'P 1'
#
loop_
_entity.id
_entity.type
_entity.pdbx_description
1 polymer ?
#
loop_
_entity_poly.entity_id
_entity_poly.type
_entity_poly.pdbx_seq_one_letter_code
_entity_poly.pdbx_strand_id
1 'polypeptide(L)'
;MKRQAEPQDYDSNHKPVNPHEREFWNELHKAQIVLKFPDNADKNRYTSEQLSKYMKVEENEIVLNDNVMLNSQNKLIFCDGSPVMESEVVKIDFVKFLRFHKSPNGIVNDIDSQDILIKKSYLQMIEKIELDRADGTNGCVIIGSPGIGKTHFSLYLAFYITRRYNSDDIIYEQKLREKSRLLYIQPNYGAVSMIVHPEFEFPVRDFFYIVDSAIPAPWNAKYTFLITPPKCDLWHNFEKNHPRKYYIPIWSEEEILDVWNLKHKDKISEIRVKKLIKKWGCIPQRIFYLLSSHSITT
;
A
#
# COMPACT_ATOMS: atom_id res chain seq x y z
N MET A 1 15.00 2.89 -55.54
CA MET A 1 15.17 1.80 -54.56
C MET A 1 14.65 2.28 -53.20
N LYS A 2 13.42 1.88 -52.83
CA LYS A 2 12.93 2.04 -51.46
C LYS A 2 13.59 0.93 -50.63
N ARG A 3 14.38 1.27 -49.61
CA ARG A 3 14.80 0.30 -48.59
C ARG A 3 13.54 -0.11 -47.84
N GLN A 4 13.06 -1.33 -48.09
CA GLN A 4 12.15 -1.99 -47.17
C GLN A 4 12.97 -2.23 -45.90
N ALA A 5 12.56 -1.59 -44.81
CA ALA A 5 13.01 -2.01 -43.48
C ALA A 5 12.37 -3.38 -43.23
N GLU A 6 13.20 -4.36 -42.93
CA GLU A 6 12.79 -5.68 -42.46
C GLU A 6 11.89 -5.53 -41.22
N PRO A 7 10.89 -6.39 -41.02
CA PRO A 7 10.13 -6.40 -39.79
C PRO A 7 11.07 -6.84 -38.67
N GLN A 8 11.50 -5.90 -37.83
CA GLN A 8 12.08 -6.23 -36.55
C GLN A 8 10.99 -6.97 -35.77
N ASP A 9 11.27 -8.23 -35.39
CA ASP A 9 10.51 -8.93 -34.37
C ASP A 9 10.44 -8.01 -33.14
N TYR A 10 9.30 -7.34 -32.97
CA TYR A 10 8.97 -6.72 -31.69
C TYR A 10 8.72 -7.88 -30.73
N ASP A 11 9.79 -8.30 -30.04
CA ASP A 11 9.66 -8.96 -28.74
C ASP A 11 8.53 -8.26 -27.98
N SER A 12 7.51 -9.02 -27.54
CA SER A 12 6.35 -8.46 -26.84
C SER A 12 6.77 -7.45 -25.78
N ASN A 13 6.19 -6.24 -25.77
CA ASN A 13 6.49 -5.19 -24.78
C ASN A 13 6.21 -5.66 -23.34
N HIS A 14 5.45 -6.74 -23.20
CA HIS A 14 5.18 -7.45 -21.96
C HIS A 14 6.15 -8.62 -21.79
N LYS A 15 6.93 -8.57 -20.73
CA LYS A 15 7.74 -9.71 -20.29
C LYS A 15 7.07 -10.45 -19.14
N PRO A 16 7.19 -11.78 -19.08
CA PRO A 16 6.70 -12.54 -17.94
C PRO A 16 7.48 -12.13 -16.68
N VAL A 17 6.76 -12.02 -15.57
CA VAL A 17 7.35 -11.85 -14.24
C VAL A 17 7.64 -13.21 -13.60
N ASN A 18 8.52 -13.21 -12.59
CA ASN A 18 8.80 -14.38 -11.76
C ASN A 18 7.49 -14.94 -11.16
N PRO A 19 7.29 -16.27 -11.11
CA PRO A 19 6.10 -16.88 -10.49
C PRO A 19 5.74 -16.33 -9.10
N HIS A 20 6.74 -16.08 -8.24
CA HIS A 20 6.50 -15.56 -6.89
C HIS A 20 5.92 -14.14 -6.90
N GLU A 21 6.43 -13.28 -7.79
CA GLU A 21 5.89 -11.92 -8.00
C GLU A 21 4.49 -11.97 -8.59
N ARG A 22 4.26 -12.84 -9.58
CA ARG A 22 2.94 -13.05 -10.16
C ARG A 22 1.91 -13.44 -9.10
N GLU A 23 2.27 -14.41 -8.26
CA GLU A 23 1.41 -14.93 -7.20
C GLU A 23 1.09 -13.83 -6.18
N PHE A 24 2.08 -13.07 -5.73
CA PHE A 24 1.87 -11.95 -4.81
C PHE A 24 0.84 -10.93 -5.32
N TRP A 25 1.01 -10.44 -6.56
CA TRP A 25 0.11 -9.42 -7.11
C TRP A 25 -1.28 -9.98 -7.42
N ASN A 26 -1.38 -11.21 -7.91
CA ASN A 26 -2.68 -11.87 -8.13
C ASN A 26 -3.45 -12.10 -6.84
N GLU A 27 -2.76 -12.37 -5.73
CA GLU A 27 -3.37 -12.65 -4.42
C GLU A 27 -3.45 -11.43 -3.51
N LEU A 28 -3.10 -10.24 -4.00
CA LEU A 28 -3.13 -9.01 -3.19
C LEU A 28 -4.54 -8.73 -2.63
N HIS A 29 -5.60 -9.03 -3.38
CA HIS A 29 -6.99 -8.87 -2.93
C HIS A 29 -7.35 -9.76 -1.72
N LYS A 30 -6.65 -10.89 -1.56
CA LYS A 30 -6.79 -11.84 -0.44
C LYS A 30 -5.99 -11.43 0.80
N ALA A 31 -5.22 -10.34 0.74
CA ALA A 31 -4.54 -9.81 1.92
C ALA A 31 -5.58 -9.45 2.99
N GLN A 32 -5.29 -9.77 4.25
CA GLN A 32 -6.25 -9.66 5.34
C GLN A 32 -6.00 -8.40 6.16
N ILE A 33 -7.08 -7.73 6.59
CA ILE A 33 -6.98 -6.70 7.61
C ILE A 33 -7.07 -7.40 8.96
N VAL A 34 -6.00 -7.28 9.73
CA VAL A 34 -5.81 -7.92 11.02
C VAL A 34 -5.72 -6.87 12.11
N LEU A 35 -6.50 -7.05 13.17
CA LEU A 35 -6.57 -6.16 14.32
C LEU A 35 -5.96 -6.90 15.50
N LYS A 36 -4.87 -6.39 16.05
CA LYS A 36 -4.13 -7.07 17.14
C LYS A 36 -4.65 -6.59 18.48
N PHE A 37 -5.04 -7.51 19.36
CA PHE A 37 -5.43 -7.18 20.73
C PHE A 37 -4.19 -6.78 21.55
N PRO A 38 -4.31 -5.79 22.45
CA PRO A 38 -3.43 -5.75 23.62
C PRO A 38 -3.73 -6.96 24.51
N ASP A 39 -2.71 -7.52 25.16
CA ASP A 39 -2.75 -8.82 25.86
C ASP A 39 -3.92 -9.00 26.86
N ASN A 40 -4.52 -7.89 27.34
CA ASN A 40 -5.57 -7.86 28.37
C ASN A 40 -6.97 -7.42 27.86
N ALA A 41 -7.22 -7.39 26.55
CA ALA A 41 -8.51 -6.94 26.02
C ALA A 41 -9.65 -7.96 26.25
N ASP A 42 -10.85 -7.47 26.61
CA ASP A 42 -12.07 -8.30 26.66
C ASP A 42 -12.53 -8.66 25.23
N LYS A 43 -12.45 -9.95 24.91
CA LYS A 43 -12.73 -10.50 23.58
C LYS A 43 -14.21 -10.81 23.36
N ASN A 44 -15.00 -10.92 24.44
CA ASN A 44 -16.39 -11.41 24.37
C ASN A 44 -17.31 -10.49 23.57
N ARG A 45 -16.98 -9.19 23.49
CA ARG A 45 -17.74 -8.23 22.69
C ARG A 45 -17.62 -8.46 21.18
N TYR A 46 -16.57 -9.14 20.72
CA TYR A 46 -16.27 -9.34 19.30
C TYR A 46 -16.64 -10.75 18.79
N THR A 47 -17.11 -11.63 19.68
CA THR A 47 -17.53 -13.00 19.35
C THR A 47 -19.04 -13.13 19.17
N SER A 48 -19.78 -12.02 19.08
CA SER A 48 -21.22 -12.06 18.88
C SER A 48 -21.58 -12.66 17.51
N GLU A 49 -22.70 -13.37 17.46
CA GLU A 49 -23.19 -14.01 16.22
C GLU A 49 -23.37 -12.99 15.09
N GLN A 50 -23.77 -11.75 15.43
CA GLN A 50 -23.93 -10.67 14.46
C GLN A 50 -22.62 -10.29 13.76
N LEU A 51 -21.50 -10.27 14.51
CA LEU A 51 -20.20 -9.83 13.98
C LEU A 51 -19.45 -10.95 13.26
N SER A 52 -19.80 -12.21 13.51
CA SER A 52 -19.19 -13.38 12.86
C SER A 52 -19.29 -13.38 11.33
N LYS A 53 -20.25 -12.63 10.77
CA LYS A 53 -20.44 -12.44 9.33
C LYS A 53 -19.39 -11.53 8.68
N TYR A 54 -18.69 -10.72 9.47
CA TYR A 54 -17.78 -9.68 8.99
C TYR A 54 -16.34 -9.89 9.46
N MET A 55 -16.16 -10.62 10.56
CA MET A 55 -14.86 -10.85 11.15
C MET A 55 -14.82 -12.16 11.92
N LYS A 56 -13.61 -12.67 12.10
CA LYS A 56 -13.32 -13.84 12.93
C LYS A 56 -12.33 -13.44 14.02
N VAL A 57 -12.58 -13.91 15.23
CA VAL A 57 -11.65 -13.78 16.35
C VAL A 57 -10.73 -15.01 16.35
N GLU A 58 -9.42 -14.78 16.24
CA GLU A 58 -8.38 -15.81 16.23
C GLU A 58 -7.36 -15.51 17.33
N GLU A 59 -7.37 -16.28 18.42
CA GLU A 59 -6.49 -16.10 19.58
C GLU A 59 -6.41 -14.64 20.07
N ASN A 60 -5.38 -13.89 19.63
CA ASN A 60 -5.08 -12.51 19.99
C ASN A 60 -5.29 -11.52 18.82
N GLU A 61 -6.07 -11.92 17.82
CA GLU A 61 -6.35 -11.14 16.62
C GLU A 61 -7.83 -11.18 16.24
N ILE A 62 -8.27 -10.12 15.57
CA ILE A 62 -9.50 -10.12 14.78
C ILE A 62 -9.10 -10.02 13.32
N VAL A 63 -9.54 -10.98 12.52
CA VAL A 63 -9.34 -11.01 11.08
C VAL A 63 -10.63 -10.58 10.41
N LEU A 64 -10.57 -9.52 9.60
CA LEU A 64 -11.72 -9.07 8.84
C LEU A 64 -11.92 -9.94 7.59
N ASN A 65 -13.18 -10.16 7.22
CA ASN A 65 -13.54 -10.88 6.01
C ASN A 65 -13.18 -10.07 4.75
N ASP A 66 -13.06 -10.75 3.62
CA ASP A 66 -12.54 -10.15 2.38
C ASP A 66 -13.45 -9.06 1.79
N ASN A 67 -14.74 -9.11 2.10
CA ASN A 67 -15.72 -8.12 1.66
C ASN A 67 -15.81 -6.88 2.56
N VAL A 68 -15.01 -6.79 3.63
CA VAL A 68 -15.05 -5.70 4.60
C VAL A 68 -13.70 -4.99 4.70
N MET A 69 -13.76 -3.67 4.89
CA MET A 69 -12.62 -2.78 5.14
C MET A 69 -12.92 -1.86 6.32
N LEU A 70 -12.00 -0.93 6.62
CA LEU A 70 -12.15 0.08 7.65
C LEU A 70 -12.13 1.49 7.07
N ASN A 71 -12.97 2.35 7.62
CA ASN A 71 -12.91 3.78 7.38
C ASN A 71 -12.02 4.50 8.43
N SER A 72 -11.82 5.80 8.28
CA SER A 72 -10.93 6.59 9.14
C SER A 72 -11.43 6.78 10.58
N GLN A 73 -12.71 6.51 10.84
CA GLN A 73 -13.30 6.43 12.17
C GLN A 73 -13.22 5.02 12.78
N ASN A 74 -12.45 4.11 12.17
CA ASN A 74 -12.32 2.71 12.57
C ASN A 74 -13.64 1.92 12.53
N LYS A 75 -14.59 2.35 11.70
CA LYS A 75 -15.83 1.63 11.43
C LYS A 75 -15.63 0.67 10.26
N LEU A 76 -16.21 -0.52 10.36
CA LEU A 76 -16.38 -1.47 9.25
C LEU A 76 -17.21 -0.84 8.13
N ILE A 77 -16.73 -1.02 6.91
CA ILE A 77 -17.39 -0.65 5.66
C ILE A 77 -17.30 -1.83 4.69
N PHE A 78 -18.27 -1.99 3.82
CA PHE A 78 -18.16 -2.94 2.72
C PHE A 78 -17.13 -2.45 1.69
N CYS A 79 -16.68 -3.36 0.83
CA CYS A 79 -15.75 -3.00 -0.25
C CYS A 79 -16.32 -1.97 -1.21
N ASP A 80 -17.65 -1.81 -1.28
CA ASP A 80 -18.30 -0.75 -2.05
C ASP A 80 -18.35 0.62 -1.33
N GLY A 81 -17.69 0.75 -0.18
CA GLY A 81 -17.65 1.95 0.65
C GLY A 81 -18.89 2.19 1.51
N SER A 82 -19.94 1.37 1.39
CA SER A 82 -21.14 1.51 2.20
C SER A 82 -20.89 1.09 3.66
N PRO A 83 -21.54 1.74 4.65
CA PRO A 83 -21.36 1.39 6.05
C PRO A 83 -21.97 0.03 6.39
N VAL A 84 -21.29 -0.74 7.24
CA VAL A 84 -21.89 -1.91 7.88
C VAL A 84 -22.72 -1.42 9.06
N MET A 85 -24.02 -1.70 9.11
CA MET A 85 -24.93 -1.13 10.13
C MET A 85 -24.50 -1.49 11.56
N GLU A 86 -24.00 -2.70 11.77
CA GLU A 86 -23.53 -3.19 13.07
C GLU A 86 -22.21 -2.52 13.51
N SER A 87 -21.54 -1.79 12.62
CA SER A 87 -20.29 -1.10 12.87
C SER A 87 -20.42 0.06 13.86
N GLU A 88 -21.58 0.71 13.94
CA GLU A 88 -21.78 1.83 14.87
C GLU A 88 -21.68 1.40 16.34
N VAL A 89 -21.92 0.12 16.59
CA VAL A 89 -21.82 -0.50 17.92
C VAL A 89 -20.37 -0.90 18.24
N VAL A 90 -19.50 -1.00 17.23
CA VAL A 90 -18.14 -1.55 17.35
C VAL A 90 -17.11 -0.54 16.88
N LYS A 91 -16.63 0.28 17.81
CA LYS A 91 -15.46 1.13 17.56
C LYS A 91 -14.18 0.31 17.74
N ILE A 92 -13.41 0.13 16.66
CA ILE A 92 -12.22 -0.71 16.64
C ILE A 92 -10.95 0.14 16.82
N ASP A 93 -10.61 0.45 18.06
CA ASP A 93 -9.44 1.28 18.38
C ASP A 93 -8.14 0.44 18.53
N PHE A 94 -8.07 -0.74 17.91
CA PHE A 94 -6.87 -1.59 17.90
C PHE A 94 -5.84 -1.17 16.85
N VAL A 95 -4.61 -1.67 17.04
CA VAL A 95 -3.54 -1.61 16.03
C VAL A 95 -3.91 -2.50 14.85
N LYS A 96 -3.74 -1.97 13.64
CA LYS A 96 -4.26 -2.54 12.39
C LYS A 96 -3.10 -2.88 11.48
N PHE A 97 -3.09 -4.10 10.95
CA PHE A 97 -2.13 -4.54 9.96
C PHE A 97 -2.84 -5.03 8.71
N LEU A 98 -2.24 -4.76 7.56
CA LEU A 98 -2.53 -5.49 6.33
C LEU A 98 -1.55 -6.65 6.26
N ARG A 99 -2.08 -7.88 6.37
CA ARG A 99 -1.33 -9.13 6.27
C ARG A 99 -1.43 -9.66 4.86
N PHE A 100 -0.32 -9.66 4.14
CA PHE A 100 -0.27 -10.23 2.80
C PHE A 100 -0.36 -11.76 2.84
N HIS A 101 -1.08 -12.35 1.89
CA HIS A 101 -1.14 -13.81 1.76
C HIS A 101 0.21 -14.40 1.31
N LYS A 102 0.95 -13.64 0.49
CA LYS A 102 2.31 -13.95 0.03
C LYS A 102 3.28 -12.88 0.49
N SER A 103 4.50 -13.27 0.83
CA SER A 103 5.53 -12.32 1.27
C SER A 103 5.85 -11.32 0.14
N PRO A 104 5.91 -10.00 0.43
CA PRO A 104 6.36 -9.00 -0.54
C PRO A 104 7.89 -8.95 -0.71
N ASN A 105 8.64 -9.74 0.06
CA ASN A 105 10.09 -9.68 0.11
C ASN A 105 10.72 -9.98 -1.27
N GLY A 106 11.59 -9.08 -1.74
CA GLY A 106 12.23 -9.17 -3.06
C GLY A 106 11.30 -8.82 -4.23
N ILE A 107 10.02 -8.53 -3.97
CA ILE A 107 9.05 -8.09 -4.98
C ILE A 107 8.92 -6.57 -4.93
N VAL A 108 8.65 -6.04 -3.74
CA VAL A 108 8.51 -4.61 -3.48
C VAL A 108 9.71 -4.15 -2.65
N ASN A 109 10.40 -3.11 -3.11
CA ASN A 109 11.55 -2.60 -2.38
C ASN A 109 11.16 -2.08 -1.00
N ASP A 110 12.08 -2.21 -0.05
CA ASP A 110 11.96 -1.71 1.33
C ASP A 110 10.82 -2.34 2.16
N ILE A 111 10.21 -3.44 1.68
CA ILE A 111 9.18 -4.20 2.39
C ILE A 111 9.63 -5.67 2.50
N ASP A 112 10.02 -6.08 3.70
CA ASP A 112 10.42 -7.46 4.02
C ASP A 112 9.38 -8.20 4.88
N SER A 113 8.44 -7.46 5.47
CA SER A 113 7.43 -7.99 6.38
C SER A 113 6.15 -8.39 5.64
N GLN A 114 5.58 -9.53 6.03
CA GLN A 114 4.26 -9.97 5.58
C GLN A 114 3.12 -9.07 6.11
N ASP A 115 3.35 -8.37 7.23
CA ASP A 115 2.37 -7.48 7.84
C ASP A 115 2.84 -6.03 7.69
N ILE A 116 2.02 -5.13 7.14
CA ILE A 116 2.30 -3.67 7.16
C ILE A 116 1.28 -2.93 8.01
N LEU A 117 1.72 -1.90 8.74
CA LEU A 117 0.82 -1.12 9.60
C LEU A 117 -0.18 -0.32 8.73
N ILE A 118 -1.47 -0.41 9.04
CA ILE A 118 -2.50 0.46 8.47
C ILE A 118 -2.66 1.67 9.41
N LYS A 119 -2.05 2.79 9.03
CA LYS A 119 -2.14 4.03 9.79
C LYS A 119 -3.52 4.65 9.67
N LYS A 120 -4.00 5.32 10.73
CA LYS A 120 -5.21 6.15 10.65
C LYS A 120 -5.10 7.20 9.54
N SER A 121 -3.92 7.77 9.35
CA SER A 121 -3.65 8.74 8.27
C SER A 121 -3.81 8.15 6.87
N TYR A 122 -3.59 6.83 6.69
CA TYR A 122 -3.83 6.19 5.39
C TYR A 122 -5.32 6.18 5.08
N LEU A 123 -6.15 5.80 6.06
CA LEU A 123 -7.61 5.78 5.92
C LEU A 123 -8.17 7.18 5.65
N GLN A 124 -7.72 8.18 6.41
CA GLN A 124 -8.12 9.59 6.20
C GLN A 124 -7.72 10.11 4.81
N MET A 125 -6.54 9.72 4.32
CA MET A 125 -6.06 10.13 3.01
C MET A 125 -6.86 9.47 1.88
N ILE A 126 -7.18 8.18 2.00
CA ILE A 126 -8.04 7.47 1.04
C ILE A 126 -9.43 8.12 0.96
N GLU A 127 -10.06 8.41 2.09
CA GLU A 127 -11.36 9.09 2.10
C GLU A 127 -11.30 10.44 1.40
N LYS A 128 -10.24 11.21 1.64
CA LYS A 128 -10.08 12.53 1.00
C LYS A 128 -9.83 12.41 -0.51
N ILE A 129 -9.03 11.43 -0.92
CA ILE A 129 -8.77 11.10 -2.33
C ILE A 129 -10.06 10.71 -3.04
N GLU A 130 -10.89 9.86 -2.43
CA GLU A 130 -12.16 9.43 -3.03
C GLU A 130 -13.12 10.60 -3.23
N LEU A 131 -13.22 11.50 -2.25
CA LEU A 131 -14.00 12.74 -2.39
C LEU A 131 -13.47 13.60 -3.53
N ASP A 132 -12.16 13.85 -3.58
CA ASP A 132 -11.57 14.71 -4.61
C ASP A 132 -11.65 14.06 -6.01
N ARG A 133 -11.66 12.72 -6.10
CA ARG A 133 -11.86 11.99 -7.36
C ARG A 133 -13.29 12.10 -7.86
N ALA A 134 -14.28 12.06 -6.96
CA ALA A 134 -15.68 12.28 -7.31
C ALA A 134 -15.91 13.70 -7.91
N ASP A 135 -15.09 14.67 -7.52
CA ASP A 135 -15.09 16.04 -8.05
C ASP A 135 -14.39 16.18 -9.44
N GLY A 136 -14.01 15.07 -10.08
CA GLY A 136 -13.44 15.05 -11.43
C GLY A 136 -11.92 15.27 -11.51
N THR A 137 -11.19 15.09 -10.41
CA THR A 137 -9.72 15.08 -10.46
C THR A 137 -9.21 13.76 -11.06
N ASN A 138 -8.18 13.83 -11.91
CA ASN A 138 -7.63 12.66 -12.62
C ASN A 138 -6.32 12.14 -12.00
N GLY A 139 -5.93 12.68 -10.85
CA GLY A 139 -4.73 12.23 -10.15
C GLY A 139 -4.34 13.09 -8.95
N CYS A 140 -3.42 12.55 -8.16
CA CYS A 140 -2.84 13.23 -7.01
C CYS A 140 -1.35 12.96 -6.84
N VAL A 141 -0.70 13.85 -6.11
CA VAL A 141 0.68 13.71 -5.63
C VAL A 141 0.65 13.50 -4.12
N ILE A 142 1.24 12.39 -3.68
CA ILE A 142 1.38 12.04 -2.27
C ILE A 142 2.85 12.23 -1.88
N ILE A 143 3.10 13.24 -1.07
CA ILE A 143 4.43 13.74 -0.73
C ILE A 143 4.81 13.27 0.68
N GLY A 144 6.05 12.78 0.85
CA GLY A 144 6.54 12.42 2.17
C GLY A 144 8.04 12.25 2.25
N SER A 145 8.61 12.53 3.42
CA SER A 145 10.05 12.34 3.67
C SER A 145 10.50 10.89 3.42
N PRO A 146 11.76 10.65 3.04
CA PRO A 146 12.31 9.30 2.96
C PRO A 146 12.12 8.53 4.27
N GLY A 147 11.74 7.25 4.18
CA GLY A 147 11.57 6.37 5.34
C GLY A 147 10.29 6.55 6.16
N ILE A 148 9.36 7.42 5.73
CA ILE A 148 8.09 7.69 6.45
C ILE A 148 6.97 6.66 6.19
N GLY A 149 7.20 5.69 5.29
CA GLY A 149 6.20 4.69 4.89
C GLY A 149 5.41 5.03 3.63
N LYS A 150 6.03 5.72 2.65
CA LYS A 150 5.42 5.99 1.33
C LYS A 150 5.09 4.70 0.58
N THR A 151 6.05 3.79 0.48
CA THR A 151 5.90 2.49 -0.18
C THR A 151 4.93 1.56 0.57
N HIS A 152 4.85 1.68 1.90
CA HIS A 152 3.81 0.98 2.67
C HIS A 152 2.41 1.49 2.27
N PHE A 153 2.25 2.80 2.12
CA PHE A 153 1.00 3.39 1.67
C PHE A 153 0.65 3.02 0.23
N SER A 154 1.61 2.99 -0.70
CA SER A 154 1.35 2.59 -2.10
C SER A 154 0.85 1.14 -2.20
N LEU A 155 1.37 0.22 -1.37
CA LEU A 155 0.86 -1.14 -1.30
C LEU A 155 -0.52 -1.24 -0.66
N TYR A 156 -0.77 -0.48 0.42
CA TYR A 156 -2.10 -0.39 1.01
C TYR A 156 -3.12 0.16 -0.01
N LEU A 157 -2.72 1.15 -0.80
CA LEU A 157 -3.52 1.72 -1.88
C LEU A 157 -3.79 0.70 -3.00
N ALA A 158 -2.77 -0.05 -3.43
CA ALA A 158 -2.96 -1.11 -4.42
C ALA A 158 -3.96 -2.16 -3.91
N PHE A 159 -3.80 -2.62 -2.65
CA PHE A 159 -4.76 -3.49 -1.98
C PHE A 159 -6.18 -2.90 -1.97
N TYR A 160 -6.32 -1.64 -1.54
CA TYR A 160 -7.59 -0.94 -1.51
C TYR A 160 -8.27 -0.94 -2.89
N ILE A 161 -7.52 -0.64 -3.95
CA ILE A 161 -8.04 -0.64 -5.33
C ILE A 161 -8.50 -2.05 -5.73
N THR A 162 -7.73 -3.10 -5.43
CA THR A 162 -8.13 -4.48 -5.77
C THR A 162 -9.44 -4.91 -5.11
N ARG A 163 -9.79 -4.34 -3.95
CA ARG A 163 -11.06 -4.61 -3.26
C ARG A 163 -12.19 -3.69 -3.74
N ARG A 164 -11.91 -2.39 -3.86
CA ARG A 164 -12.90 -1.35 -4.16
C ARG A 164 -13.30 -1.30 -5.64
N TYR A 165 -12.33 -1.54 -6.52
CA TYR A 165 -12.43 -1.45 -7.98
C TYR A 165 -11.96 -2.77 -8.60
N ASN A 166 -12.54 -3.88 -8.17
CA ASN A 166 -12.12 -5.23 -8.55
C ASN A 166 -12.19 -5.50 -10.07
N SER A 167 -12.92 -4.69 -10.84
CA SER A 167 -12.99 -4.77 -12.31
C SER A 167 -11.80 -4.12 -13.03
N ASP A 168 -11.04 -3.25 -12.34
CA ASP A 168 -10.04 -2.40 -12.95
C ASP A 168 -8.63 -2.99 -12.85
N ASP A 169 -7.83 -2.75 -13.89
CA ASP A 169 -6.43 -3.13 -13.88
C ASP A 169 -5.60 -2.13 -13.07
N ILE A 170 -4.41 -2.55 -12.62
CA ILE A 170 -3.46 -1.69 -11.91
C ILE A 170 -2.15 -1.69 -12.69
N ILE A 171 -1.63 -0.51 -13.00
CA ILE A 171 -0.22 -0.36 -13.37
C ILE A 171 0.54 0.14 -12.15
N TYR A 172 1.52 -0.63 -11.69
CA TYR A 172 2.35 -0.31 -10.54
C TYR A 172 3.78 -0.08 -10.99
N GLU A 173 4.27 1.15 -10.84
CA GLU A 173 5.63 1.53 -11.14
C GLU A 173 6.40 1.86 -9.86
N GLN A 174 7.58 1.28 -9.70
CA GLN A 174 8.48 1.63 -8.61
C GLN A 174 9.88 1.91 -9.13
N LYS A 175 10.48 3.01 -8.66
CA LYS A 175 11.89 3.29 -8.97
C LYS A 175 12.83 2.33 -8.24
N LEU A 176 13.62 1.59 -9.01
CA LEU A 176 14.68 0.68 -8.57
C LEU A 176 16.05 1.19 -9.02
N ARG A 177 16.76 1.91 -8.15
CA ARG A 177 18.06 2.53 -8.47
C ARG A 177 17.95 3.45 -9.70
N GLU A 178 18.55 3.06 -10.83
CA GLU A 178 18.61 3.85 -12.07
C GLU A 178 17.44 3.55 -13.05
N LYS A 179 16.66 2.50 -12.82
CA LYS A 179 15.53 2.12 -13.68
C LYS A 179 14.25 2.04 -12.86
N SER A 180 13.09 2.22 -13.47
CA SER A 180 11.82 1.83 -12.85
C SER A 180 11.45 0.39 -13.22
N ARG A 181 10.76 -0.28 -12.31
CA ARG A 181 10.08 -1.55 -12.56
C ARG A 181 8.60 -1.25 -12.69
N LEU A 182 8.05 -1.61 -13.82
CA LEU A 182 6.70 -1.25 -14.23
C LEU A 182 5.91 -2.53 -14.46
N LEU A 183 4.90 -2.76 -13.64
CA LEU A 183 4.09 -3.96 -13.63
C LEU A 183 2.68 -3.64 -14.09
N TYR A 184 2.18 -4.43 -15.02
CA TYR A 184 0.77 -4.42 -15.40
C TYR A 184 0.08 -5.62 -14.74
N ILE A 185 -0.85 -5.32 -13.83
CA ILE A 185 -1.55 -6.26 -12.98
C ILE A 185 -3.00 -6.28 -13.44
N GLN A 186 -3.49 -7.46 -13.82
CA GLN A 186 -4.83 -7.68 -14.34
C GLN A 186 -5.55 -8.71 -13.46
N PRO A 187 -6.11 -8.28 -12.31
CA PRO A 187 -6.61 -9.19 -11.28
C PRO A 187 -7.67 -10.17 -11.80
N ASN A 188 -8.57 -9.69 -12.67
CA ASN A 188 -9.66 -10.50 -13.24
C ASN A 188 -9.19 -11.61 -14.19
N TYR A 189 -7.98 -11.49 -14.71
CA TYR A 189 -7.39 -12.45 -15.64
C TYR A 189 -6.30 -13.29 -14.97
N GLY A 190 -5.99 -13.02 -13.69
CA GLY A 190 -4.88 -13.64 -12.98
C GLY A 190 -3.54 -13.41 -13.69
N ALA A 191 -3.39 -12.28 -14.38
CA ALA A 191 -2.23 -12.00 -15.21
C ALA A 191 -1.41 -10.84 -14.64
N VAL A 192 -0.09 -11.02 -14.62
CA VAL A 192 0.88 -10.01 -14.23
C VAL A 192 2.02 -10.05 -15.23
N SER A 193 2.38 -8.90 -15.76
CA SER A 193 3.49 -8.75 -16.71
C SER A 193 4.32 -7.51 -16.39
N MET A 194 5.56 -7.50 -16.84
CA MET A 194 6.42 -6.32 -16.78
C MET A 194 6.37 -5.60 -18.12
N ILE A 195 6.12 -4.30 -18.11
CA ILE A 195 6.22 -3.44 -19.29
C ILE A 195 7.68 -2.99 -19.42
N VAL A 196 8.28 -3.20 -20.59
CA VAL A 196 9.71 -2.91 -20.81
C VAL A 196 9.93 -1.49 -21.34
N HIS A 197 9.07 -1.06 -22.27
CA HIS A 197 9.13 0.23 -22.93
C HIS A 197 7.81 0.99 -22.73
N PRO A 198 7.70 1.80 -21.65
CA PRO A 198 6.49 2.57 -21.37
C PRO A 198 6.05 3.48 -22.53
N GLU A 199 7.02 3.99 -23.30
CA GLU A 199 6.82 4.86 -24.47
C GLU A 199 6.11 4.17 -25.65
N PHE A 200 6.14 2.83 -25.70
CA PHE A 200 5.46 2.04 -26.73
C PHE A 200 4.23 1.31 -26.18
N GLU A 201 3.86 1.59 -24.93
CA GLU A 201 2.70 1.00 -24.27
C GLU A 201 1.47 1.89 -24.45
N PHE A 202 0.36 1.26 -24.84
CA PHE A 202 -0.93 1.92 -25.01
C PHE A 202 -2.01 1.10 -24.29
N PRO A 203 -2.15 1.24 -22.97
CA PRO A 203 -3.15 0.50 -22.22
C PRO A 203 -4.55 0.85 -22.73
N VAL A 204 -5.28 -0.15 -23.22
CA VAL A 204 -6.60 0.04 -23.87
C VAL A 204 -7.74 -0.01 -22.84
N ARG A 205 -7.53 -0.71 -21.72
CA ARG A 205 -8.51 -0.86 -20.66
C ARG A 205 -8.38 0.25 -19.65
N ASP A 206 -9.44 0.44 -18.87
CA ASP A 206 -9.40 1.29 -17.69
C ASP A 206 -8.43 0.73 -16.65
N PHE A 207 -7.56 1.58 -16.13
CA PHE A 207 -6.59 1.20 -15.10
C PHE A 207 -6.31 2.33 -14.12
N PHE A 208 -5.91 1.96 -12.91
CA PHE A 208 -5.29 2.86 -11.95
C PHE A 208 -3.77 2.82 -12.11
N TYR A 209 -3.12 3.97 -12.00
CA TYR A 209 -1.66 4.05 -12.13
C TYR A 209 -1.03 4.50 -10.81
N ILE A 210 -0.27 3.61 -10.17
CA ILE A 210 0.47 3.90 -8.95
C ILE A 210 1.94 4.06 -9.31
N VAL A 211 2.50 5.23 -9.06
CA VAL A 211 3.89 5.59 -9.36
C VAL A 211 4.64 5.87 -8.06
N ASP A 212 5.41 4.91 -7.57
CA ASP A 212 6.26 5.05 -6.40
C ASP A 212 7.67 5.50 -6.79
N SER A 213 7.93 6.78 -6.53
CA SER A 213 9.23 7.43 -6.66
C SER A 213 9.83 7.42 -8.08
N ALA A 214 9.00 7.24 -9.11
CA ALA A 214 9.36 7.26 -10.53
C ALA A 214 8.73 8.46 -11.29
N ILE A 215 9.05 8.61 -12.58
CA ILE A 215 8.43 9.62 -13.47
C ILE A 215 7.21 8.96 -14.10
N PRO A 216 5.98 9.47 -13.90
CA PRO A 216 4.80 8.92 -14.55
C PRO A 216 4.91 8.99 -16.07
N ALA A 217 4.58 7.89 -16.74
CA ALA A 217 4.29 7.89 -18.16
C ALA A 217 3.03 8.74 -18.46
N PRO A 218 2.93 9.39 -19.63
CA PRO A 218 1.82 10.28 -19.98
C PRO A 218 0.57 9.51 -20.44
N TRP A 219 0.22 8.43 -19.76
CA TRP A 219 -0.96 7.63 -20.10
C TRP A 219 -2.25 8.20 -19.51
N ASN A 220 -3.36 7.86 -20.15
CA ASN A 220 -4.70 8.23 -19.70
C ASN A 220 -5.27 7.19 -18.73
N ALA A 221 -4.77 7.19 -17.49
CA ALA A 221 -5.31 6.34 -16.42
C ALA A 221 -6.65 6.88 -15.91
N LYS A 222 -7.49 6.02 -15.31
CA LYS A 222 -8.66 6.46 -14.53
C LYS A 222 -8.27 7.44 -13.43
N TYR A 223 -7.15 7.14 -12.77
CA TYR A 223 -6.56 7.99 -11.76
C TYR A 223 -5.09 7.65 -11.58
N THR A 224 -4.23 8.68 -11.54
CA THR A 224 -2.80 8.52 -11.31
C THR A 224 -2.41 8.96 -9.90
N PHE A 225 -1.77 8.07 -9.16
CA PHE A 225 -1.19 8.31 -7.85
C PHE A 225 0.33 8.43 -7.97
N LEU A 226 0.85 9.65 -7.82
CA LEU A 226 2.29 9.87 -7.75
C LEU A 226 2.74 9.94 -6.29
N ILE A 227 3.46 8.92 -5.82
CA ILE A 227 4.01 8.87 -4.47
C ILE A 227 5.49 9.26 -4.54
N THR A 228 5.88 10.37 -3.91
CA THR A 228 7.23 10.94 -4.11
C THR A 228 7.79 11.65 -2.87
N PRO A 229 9.12 11.74 -2.72
CA PRO A 229 9.72 12.74 -1.83
C PRO A 229 9.44 14.19 -2.29
N PRO A 230 9.59 15.19 -1.40
CA PRO A 230 9.30 16.60 -1.69
C PRO A 230 10.20 17.22 -2.77
N LYS A 231 11.43 16.72 -2.92
CA LYS A 231 12.41 17.19 -3.89
C LYS A 231 12.39 16.26 -5.09
N CYS A 232 11.61 16.57 -6.09
CA CYS A 232 11.67 15.87 -7.36
C CYS A 232 11.40 16.83 -8.51
N ASP A 233 12.38 17.00 -9.40
CA ASP A 233 12.17 17.56 -10.74
C ASP A 233 11.40 16.58 -11.66
N LEU A 234 11.01 15.41 -11.10
CA LEU A 234 10.44 14.25 -11.79
C LEU A 234 8.98 14.43 -12.28
N TRP A 235 8.31 15.54 -11.99
CA TRP A 235 6.85 15.64 -12.18
C TRP A 235 6.36 16.97 -12.76
N HIS A 236 7.23 17.79 -13.37
CA HIS A 236 6.83 19.03 -14.04
C HIS A 236 5.72 18.83 -15.08
N ASN A 237 5.69 17.69 -15.78
CA ASN A 237 4.61 17.37 -16.72
C ASN A 237 3.32 16.93 -16.02
N PHE A 238 3.41 16.25 -14.89
CA PHE A 238 2.24 15.87 -14.10
C PHE A 238 1.63 17.08 -13.39
N GLU A 239 2.45 18.05 -12.96
CA GLU A 239 1.99 19.29 -12.33
C GLU A 239 1.10 20.14 -13.23
N LYS A 240 1.30 20.08 -14.56
CA LYS A 240 0.47 20.78 -15.55
C LYS A 240 -1.00 20.36 -15.50
N ASN A 241 -1.28 19.15 -15.00
CA ASN A 241 -2.64 18.64 -14.81
C ASN A 241 -3.27 19.10 -13.47
N HIS A 242 -2.60 20.02 -12.75
CA HIS A 242 -3.01 20.53 -11.44
C HIS A 242 -3.48 19.45 -10.45
N PRO A 243 -2.67 18.41 -10.20
CA PRO A 243 -3.05 17.31 -9.33
C PRO A 243 -3.24 17.79 -7.89
N ARG A 244 -4.14 17.15 -7.16
CA ARG A 244 -4.26 17.36 -5.71
C ARG A 244 -2.96 16.94 -5.02
N LYS A 245 -2.50 17.70 -4.03
CA LYS A 245 -1.28 17.40 -3.29
C LYS A 245 -1.64 17.02 -1.86
N TYR A 246 -1.19 15.84 -1.43
CA TYR A 246 -1.34 15.34 -0.06
C TYR A 246 0.04 15.15 0.56
N TYR A 247 0.13 15.35 1.87
CA TYR A 247 1.36 15.12 2.63
C TYR A 247 1.14 13.96 3.60
N ILE A 248 1.99 12.94 3.51
CA ILE A 248 1.98 11.84 4.48
C ILE A 248 2.51 12.37 5.81
N PRO A 249 1.72 12.28 6.90
CA PRO A 249 2.19 12.71 8.20
C PRO A 249 3.28 11.79 8.72
N ILE A 250 4.16 12.35 9.56
CA ILE A 250 5.09 11.57 10.38
C ILE A 250 4.34 10.58 11.25
N TRP A 251 5.04 9.55 11.72
CA TRP A 251 4.41 8.61 12.63
C TRP A 251 4.21 9.26 13.99
N SER A 252 3.19 8.83 14.74
CA SER A 252 3.09 9.17 16.15
C SER A 252 4.06 8.31 16.96
N GLU A 253 4.39 8.73 18.19
CA GLU A 253 5.15 7.88 19.10
C GLU A 253 4.40 6.58 19.41
N GLU A 254 3.08 6.65 19.55
CA GLU A 254 2.18 5.50 19.75
C GLU A 254 2.29 4.50 18.60
N GLU A 255 2.20 4.94 17.34
CA GLU A 255 2.34 4.06 16.17
C GLU A 255 3.71 3.34 16.14
N ILE A 256 4.78 4.02 16.55
CA ILE A 256 6.11 3.40 16.65
C ILE A 256 6.15 2.37 17.79
N LEU A 257 5.60 2.71 18.96
CA LEU A 257 5.58 1.83 20.12
C LEU A 257 4.69 0.60 19.89
N ASP A 258 3.58 0.75 19.17
CA ASP A 258 2.70 -0.35 18.78
C ASP A 258 3.43 -1.36 17.89
N VAL A 259 4.10 -0.89 16.84
CA VAL A 259 4.91 -1.75 15.96
C VAL A 259 6.07 -2.38 16.72
N TRP A 260 6.74 -1.62 17.60
CA TRP A 260 7.80 -2.15 18.43
C TRP A 260 7.29 -3.27 19.36
N ASN A 261 6.22 -3.03 20.11
CA ASN A 261 5.67 -3.97 21.08
C ASN A 261 5.25 -5.28 20.39
N LEU A 262 4.71 -5.20 19.18
CA LEU A 262 4.21 -6.36 18.45
C LEU A 262 5.28 -7.13 17.67
N LYS A 263 6.36 -6.49 17.19
CA LYS A 263 7.33 -7.12 16.29
C LYS A 263 8.77 -7.16 16.79
N HIS A 264 9.10 -6.33 17.79
CA HIS A 264 10.50 -6.05 18.15
C HIS A 264 10.77 -6.06 19.66
N LYS A 265 9.75 -6.27 20.50
CA LYS A 265 9.85 -6.25 21.97
C LYS A 265 10.91 -7.20 22.51
N ASP A 266 10.97 -8.42 21.96
CA ASP A 266 11.93 -9.44 22.40
C ASP A 266 13.36 -9.18 21.92
N LYS A 267 13.52 -8.31 20.92
CA LYS A 267 14.81 -8.00 20.31
C LYS A 267 15.44 -6.74 20.90
N ILE A 268 14.61 -5.76 21.27
CA ILE A 268 15.05 -4.39 21.57
C ILE A 268 14.26 -3.85 22.76
N SER A 269 14.94 -3.23 23.71
CA SER A 269 14.29 -2.60 24.86
C SER A 269 13.54 -1.32 24.48
N GLU A 270 12.43 -1.06 25.18
CA GLU A 270 11.62 0.16 25.00
C GLU A 270 12.46 1.44 25.17
N ILE A 271 13.38 1.43 26.13
CA ILE A 271 14.29 2.54 26.43
C ILE A 271 15.11 2.92 25.20
N ARG A 272 15.59 1.92 24.43
CA ARG A 272 16.36 2.14 23.21
C ARG A 272 15.49 2.79 22.13
N VAL A 273 14.25 2.33 21.97
CA VAL A 273 13.29 2.89 21.00
C VAL A 273 12.98 4.34 21.33
N LYS A 274 12.62 4.65 22.58
CA LYS A 274 12.37 6.02 23.06
C LYS A 274 13.57 6.95 22.83
N LYS A 275 14.80 6.44 23.04
CA LYS A 275 16.03 7.20 22.73
C LYS A 275 16.18 7.49 21.23
N LEU A 276 15.82 6.53 20.36
CA LEU A 276 15.87 6.71 18.91
C LEU A 276 14.79 7.69 18.42
N ILE A 277 13.57 7.61 18.95
CA ILE A 277 12.50 8.59 18.71
C ILE A 277 12.99 9.99 19.04
N LYS A 278 13.56 10.21 20.24
CA LYS A 278 14.07 11.53 20.66
C LYS A 278 15.19 12.05 19.74
N LYS A 279 16.03 11.15 19.19
CA LYS A 279 17.18 11.52 18.36
C LYS A 279 16.83 11.80 16.90
N TRP A 280 15.94 10.98 16.32
CA TRP A 280 15.70 10.95 14.88
C TRP A 280 14.27 11.36 14.50
N GLY A 281 13.42 11.64 15.49
CA GLY A 281 11.99 11.79 15.31
C GLY A 281 11.30 10.46 15.01
N CYS A 282 9.98 10.52 14.82
CA CYS A 282 9.14 9.37 14.50
C CYS A 282 9.22 9.00 13.00
N ILE A 283 10.43 8.68 12.54
CA ILE A 283 10.69 8.16 11.18
C ILE A 283 11.01 6.67 11.30
N PRO A 284 10.08 5.77 10.92
CA PRO A 284 10.20 4.33 11.14
C PRO A 284 11.49 3.74 10.61
N GLN A 285 11.89 4.11 9.39
CA GLN A 285 13.12 3.58 8.81
C GLN A 285 14.35 3.93 9.68
N ARG A 286 14.43 5.15 10.23
CA ARG A 286 15.55 5.54 11.11
C ARG A 286 15.54 4.79 12.43
N ILE A 287 14.35 4.41 12.91
CA ILE A 287 14.19 3.66 14.14
C ILE A 287 14.49 2.19 13.87
N PHE A 288 13.67 1.50 13.06
CA PHE A 288 13.75 0.05 12.87
C PHE A 288 14.95 -0.44 12.06
N TYR A 289 15.51 0.34 11.13
CA TYR A 289 16.74 -0.05 10.41
C TYR A 289 17.99 0.03 11.29
N LEU A 290 18.09 1.05 12.15
CA LEU A 290 19.18 1.15 13.12
C LEU A 290 19.08 0.06 14.20
N LEU A 291 17.91 -0.52 14.36
CA LEU A 291 17.65 -1.59 15.30
C LEU A 291 18.07 -2.97 14.75
N SER A 292 17.94 -3.23 13.45
CA SER A 292 18.40 -4.48 12.82
C SER A 292 19.92 -4.54 12.58
N SER A 293 20.57 -3.38 12.43
CA SER A 293 22.01 -3.28 12.18
C SER A 293 22.89 -3.40 13.44
N HIS A 294 22.31 -3.29 14.65
CA HIS A 294 23.05 -3.47 15.91
C HIS A 294 22.96 -4.89 16.48
N SER A 295 22.18 -5.79 15.86
CA SER A 295 22.13 -7.22 16.21
C SER A 295 23.34 -8.01 15.66
N ILE A 296 24.26 -7.36 14.94
CA ILE A 296 25.46 -7.98 14.35
C ILE A 296 26.73 -7.65 15.17
N THR A 297 26.61 -6.85 16.23
CA THR A 297 27.75 -6.51 17.11
C THR A 297 27.38 -6.72 18.58
N THR A 298 27.32 -7.98 18.98
CA THR A 298 27.55 -8.45 20.36
C THR A 298 28.22 -9.80 20.29
#